data_AF-A0A7C8CRH3-F1
#
_entry.id   AF-A0A7C8CRH3-F1
#
_cell.length_a   1.000
_cell.length_b   1.000
_cell.length_c   1.000
_cell.angle_alpha   90.00
_cell.angle_beta   90.00
_cell.angle_gamma   90.00
#
_symmetry.space_group_name_H-M   'P 1'
#
loop_
_entity.id
_entity.type
_entity.pdbx_description
1 polymer ?
#
loop_
_entity_poly.entity_id
_entity_poly.type
_entity_poly.pdbx_seq_one_letter_code
_entity_poly.pdbx_strand_id
1 'polypeptide(L)'
;MRYKASHEKTSRDRARSEGFTLVELLVVIAIIGTLAAMLSPTIITALKKGDEATCTNNLKNIGQSAIAYALDKRFFPVAKGKNPPAYESLNVLLDSNAGSILSPDIFICPASTDEAAEKDSDGAFVLDEYSNSYAWLGKKTKAATGTGTILGCDDSIVDKENDIEENHDKFLIVVYSDGSVKKLEQSDMDEGARLPKNLVGQESGG
;
A
#
# COMPACT_ATOMS: atom_id res chain seq x y z
N MET A 1 73.78 -20.36 -51.45
CA MET A 1 72.48 -19.94 -50.90
C MET A 1 72.72 -19.25 -49.56
N ARG A 2 72.34 -17.97 -49.43
CA ARG A 2 72.50 -17.17 -48.20
C ARG A 2 71.11 -16.72 -47.74
N TYR A 3 70.68 -17.15 -46.56
CA TYR A 3 69.44 -16.68 -45.92
C TYR A 3 69.79 -15.45 -45.06
N LYS A 4 69.21 -14.29 -45.36
CA LYS A 4 69.25 -13.11 -44.47
C LYS A 4 67.95 -13.09 -43.68
N ALA A 5 68.03 -13.29 -42.37
CA ALA A 5 66.93 -13.02 -41.45
C ALA A 5 66.87 -11.51 -41.15
N SER A 6 65.72 -10.89 -41.42
CA SER A 6 65.42 -9.53 -40.97
C SER A 6 64.69 -9.60 -39.64
N HIS A 7 65.33 -9.13 -38.56
CA HIS A 7 64.65 -8.87 -37.30
C HIS A 7 64.02 -7.48 -37.34
N GLU A 8 62.70 -7.43 -37.44
CA GLU A 8 61.91 -6.21 -37.21
C GLU A 8 61.73 -6.01 -35.71
N LYS A 9 62.27 -4.92 -35.16
CA LYS A 9 62.07 -4.52 -33.77
C LYS A 9 60.78 -3.69 -33.68
N THR A 10 59.70 -4.32 -33.23
CA THR A 10 58.47 -3.60 -32.85
C THR A 10 58.65 -2.98 -31.47
N SER A 11 58.84 -1.65 -31.44
CA SER A 11 58.81 -0.85 -30.22
C SER A 11 57.40 -0.88 -29.64
N ARG A 12 57.19 -1.64 -28.55
CA ARG A 12 55.94 -1.56 -27.77
C ARG A 12 56.00 -0.29 -26.93
N ASP A 13 55.31 0.76 -27.38
CA ASP A 13 54.99 1.91 -26.55
C ASP A 13 54.18 1.39 -25.34
N ARG A 14 54.83 1.34 -24.18
CA ARG A 14 54.13 1.11 -22.92
C ARG A 14 53.36 2.38 -22.61
N ALA A 15 52.09 2.42 -23.00
CA ALA A 15 51.15 3.37 -22.44
C ALA A 15 51.21 3.20 -20.91
N ARG A 16 51.78 4.19 -20.21
CA ARG A 16 51.71 4.27 -18.75
C ARG A 16 50.23 4.30 -18.41
N SER A 17 49.68 3.23 -17.85
CA SER A 17 48.39 3.34 -17.19
C SER A 17 48.62 4.19 -15.94
N GLU A 18 48.14 5.42 -15.95
CA GLU A 18 48.06 6.21 -14.73
C GLU A 18 47.11 5.49 -13.78
N GLY A 19 47.64 5.00 -12.66
CA GLY A 19 46.84 4.39 -11.60
C GLY A 19 46.21 5.48 -10.75
N PHE A 20 44.97 5.24 -10.31
CA PHE A 20 44.30 6.11 -9.35
C PHE A 20 45.13 6.24 -8.07
N THR A 21 45.31 7.46 -7.59
CA THR A 21 45.90 7.69 -6.28
C THR A 21 44.89 7.40 -5.18
N LEU A 22 45.38 6.97 -4.02
CA LEU A 22 44.54 6.69 -2.84
C LEU A 22 43.75 7.96 -2.42
N VAL A 23 44.35 9.14 -2.57
CA VAL A 23 43.74 10.44 -2.24
C VAL A 23 42.57 10.76 -3.17
N GLU A 24 42.70 10.52 -4.48
CA GLU A 24 41.60 10.73 -5.43
C GLU A 24 40.39 9.86 -5.09
N LEU A 25 40.63 8.59 -4.75
CA LEU A 25 39.56 7.68 -4.35
C LEU A 25 38.94 8.09 -3.01
N LEU A 26 39.75 8.57 -2.06
CA LEU A 26 39.30 9.03 -0.74
C LEU A 26 38.40 10.27 -0.82
N VAL A 27 38.74 11.25 -1.67
CA VAL A 27 37.91 12.45 -1.89
C VAL A 27 36.56 12.07 -2.50
N VAL A 28 36.53 11.12 -3.44
CA VAL A 28 35.29 10.71 -4.11
C VAL A 28 34.33 10.06 -3.11
N ILE A 29 34.82 9.12 -2.29
CA ILE A 29 33.96 8.50 -1.27
C ILE A 29 33.51 9.51 -0.21
N ALA A 30 34.35 10.51 0.11
CA ALA A 30 33.97 11.57 1.03
C ALA A 30 32.82 12.43 0.46
N ILE A 31 32.87 12.79 -0.82
CA ILE A 31 31.80 13.55 -1.48
C ILE A 31 30.52 12.71 -1.60
N ILE A 32 30.62 11.43 -2.00
CA ILE A 32 29.44 10.54 -2.08
C ILE A 32 28.82 10.39 -0.68
N GLY A 33 29.65 10.24 0.36
CA GLY A 33 29.20 10.12 1.74
C GLY A 33 28.44 11.35 2.25
N THR A 34 28.91 12.56 1.96
CA THR A 34 28.21 13.79 2.37
C THR A 34 26.88 13.96 1.64
N LEU A 35 26.83 13.68 0.34
CA LEU A 35 25.59 13.72 -0.44
C LEU A 35 24.58 12.68 0.05
N ALA A 36 25.01 11.44 0.28
CA ALA A 36 24.15 10.38 0.79
C ALA A 36 23.60 10.68 2.19
N ALA A 37 24.42 11.27 3.08
CA ALA A 37 24.02 11.64 4.43
C ALA A 37 22.89 12.67 4.45
N MET A 38 22.88 13.62 3.51
CA MET A 38 21.80 14.60 3.38
C MET A 38 20.50 14.01 2.82
N LEU A 39 20.60 12.97 1.99
CA LEU A 39 19.45 12.38 1.30
C LEU A 39 18.69 11.33 2.12
N SER A 40 19.38 10.62 3.02
CA SER A 40 18.81 9.49 3.79
C SER A 40 17.47 9.80 4.50
N PRO A 41 17.34 10.83 5.36
CA PRO A 41 16.08 11.09 6.05
C PRO A 41 14.95 11.53 5.11
N THR A 42 15.28 12.26 4.04
CA THR A 42 14.29 12.75 3.07
C THR A 42 13.68 11.64 2.24
N ILE A 43 14.47 10.62 1.89
CA ILE A 43 13.98 9.47 1.11
C ILE A 43 12.93 8.68 1.90
N ILE A 44 13.14 8.46 3.21
CA ILE A 44 12.19 7.74 4.06
C ILE A 44 10.84 8.47 4.10
N THR A 45 10.84 9.79 4.24
CA THR A 45 9.60 10.58 4.18
C THR A 45 8.92 10.51 2.80
N ALA A 46 9.70 10.47 1.72
CA ALA A 46 9.16 10.35 0.37
C ALA A 46 8.51 8.97 0.13
N LEU A 47 9.12 7.89 0.63
CA LEU A 47 8.57 6.54 0.57
C LEU A 47 7.24 6.45 1.33
N LYS A 48 7.19 6.94 2.59
CA LYS A 48 5.95 6.97 3.38
C LYS A 48 4.80 7.72 2.67
N LYS A 49 5.12 8.81 1.96
CA LYS A 49 4.13 9.54 1.13
C LYS A 49 3.71 8.75 -0.13
N GLY A 50 4.60 7.94 -0.68
CA GLY A 50 4.30 7.03 -1.78
C GLY A 50 3.35 5.91 -1.35
N ASP A 51 3.58 5.34 -0.17
CA ASP A 51 2.73 4.33 0.44
C ASP A 51 1.33 4.90 0.71
N GLU A 52 1.27 6.10 1.28
CA GLU A 52 0.02 6.86 1.50
C GLU A 52 -0.75 7.12 0.20
N ALA A 53 -0.05 7.53 -0.87
CA ALA A 53 -0.67 7.77 -2.17
C ALA A 53 -1.23 6.48 -2.78
N THR A 54 -0.52 5.37 -2.62
CA THR A 54 -0.95 4.04 -3.08
C THR A 54 -2.16 3.57 -2.30
N CYS A 55 -2.12 3.67 -0.96
CA CYS A 55 -3.24 3.37 -0.07
C CYS A 55 -4.49 4.18 -0.42
N THR A 56 -4.33 5.48 -0.68
CA THR A 56 -5.42 6.37 -1.14
C THR A 56 -6.05 5.87 -2.44
N ASN A 57 -5.22 5.45 -3.39
CA ASN A 57 -5.71 4.91 -4.67
C ASN A 57 -6.39 3.56 -4.51
N ASN A 58 -5.87 2.69 -3.64
CA ASN A 58 -6.48 1.40 -3.31
C ASN A 58 -7.89 1.58 -2.74
N LEU A 59 -8.04 2.41 -1.70
CA LEU A 59 -9.36 2.72 -1.11
C LEU A 59 -10.31 3.36 -2.11
N LYS A 60 -9.80 4.23 -3.00
CA LYS A 60 -10.61 4.79 -4.08
C LYS A 60 -11.11 3.69 -5.02
N ASN A 61 -10.27 2.75 -5.43
CA ASN A 61 -10.65 1.65 -6.32
C ASN A 61 -11.66 0.70 -5.66
N ILE A 62 -11.48 0.41 -4.37
CA ILE A 62 -12.44 -0.36 -3.55
C ILE A 62 -13.78 0.38 -3.51
N GLY A 63 -13.78 1.67 -3.19
CA GLY A 63 -14.99 2.51 -3.13
C GLY A 63 -15.74 2.58 -4.46
N GLN A 64 -15.04 2.78 -5.58
CA GLN A 64 -15.65 2.79 -6.91
C GLN A 64 -16.28 1.43 -7.26
N SER A 65 -15.60 0.33 -6.92
CA SER A 65 -16.14 -1.02 -7.14
C SER A 65 -17.34 -1.30 -6.24
N ALA A 66 -17.31 -0.84 -5.00
CA ALA A 66 -18.44 -0.92 -4.07
C ALA A 66 -19.66 -0.11 -4.57
N ILE A 67 -19.44 1.05 -5.18
CA ILE A 67 -20.51 1.82 -5.83
C ILE A 67 -21.07 1.05 -7.02
N ALA A 68 -20.23 0.50 -7.89
CA ALA A 68 -20.66 -0.32 -9.02
C ALA A 68 -21.49 -1.53 -8.55
N TYR A 69 -21.05 -2.22 -7.50
CA TYR A 69 -21.81 -3.27 -6.85
C TYR A 69 -23.16 -2.78 -6.33
N ALA A 70 -23.18 -1.62 -5.67
CA ALA A 70 -24.40 -1.04 -5.10
C ALA A 70 -25.41 -0.58 -6.17
N LEU A 71 -24.96 -0.24 -7.39
CA LEU A 71 -25.85 0.06 -8.51
C LEU A 71 -26.68 -1.17 -8.92
N ASP A 72 -26.09 -2.36 -8.91
CA ASP A 72 -26.78 -3.61 -9.21
C ASP A 72 -27.58 -4.14 -8.00
N LYS A 73 -26.93 -4.26 -6.84
CA LYS A 73 -27.52 -4.90 -5.65
C LYS A 73 -28.37 -3.97 -4.78
N ARG A 74 -28.33 -2.66 -5.01
CA ARG A 74 -29.02 -1.60 -4.23
C ARG A 74 -28.51 -1.38 -2.80
N PHE A 75 -27.48 -2.10 -2.39
CA PHE A 75 -26.78 -1.93 -1.12
C PHE A 75 -25.27 -2.06 -1.32
N PHE A 76 -24.49 -1.42 -0.46
CA PHE A 76 -23.03 -1.55 -0.49
C PHE A 76 -22.58 -2.94 0.01
N PRO A 77 -21.42 -3.45 -0.43
CA PRO A 77 -20.87 -4.72 0.01
C PRO A 77 -20.84 -4.83 1.53
N VAL A 78 -21.46 -5.88 2.06
CA VAL A 78 -21.57 -6.15 3.50
C VAL A 78 -21.98 -7.61 3.68
N ALA A 79 -21.20 -8.35 4.45
CA ALA A 79 -21.52 -9.74 4.72
C ALA A 79 -22.74 -9.87 5.67
N LYS A 80 -23.17 -11.10 5.91
CA LYS A 80 -24.28 -11.38 6.83
C LYS A 80 -23.75 -11.35 8.25
N GLY A 81 -24.40 -10.60 9.14
CA GLY A 81 -24.02 -10.53 10.55
C GLY A 81 -24.41 -9.20 11.17
N LYS A 82 -24.21 -9.06 12.49
CA LYS A 82 -24.45 -7.80 13.21
C LYS A 82 -23.33 -6.78 12.97
N ASN A 83 -22.10 -7.28 12.87
CA ASN A 83 -20.87 -6.52 12.57
C ASN A 83 -19.89 -7.49 11.85
N PRO A 84 -20.10 -7.79 10.56
CA PRO A 84 -19.16 -8.63 9.83
C PRO A 84 -17.81 -7.93 9.71
N PRO A 85 -16.70 -8.68 9.67
CA PRO A 85 -15.40 -8.13 9.38
C PRO A 85 -15.33 -7.61 7.92
N ALA A 86 -14.33 -6.77 7.66
CA ALA A 86 -14.16 -6.15 6.36
C ALA A 86 -13.86 -7.16 5.24
N TYR A 87 -12.95 -8.12 5.50
CA TYR A 87 -12.58 -9.16 4.53
C TYR A 87 -13.79 -9.97 4.03
N GLU A 88 -14.70 -10.38 4.92
CA GLU A 88 -15.94 -11.07 4.53
C GLU A 88 -16.85 -10.20 3.67
N SER A 89 -16.94 -8.90 3.99
CA SER A 89 -17.81 -7.96 3.30
C SER A 89 -17.29 -7.60 1.90
N LEU A 90 -15.97 -7.53 1.76
CA LEU A 90 -15.28 -7.11 0.53
C LEU A 90 -14.99 -8.26 -0.43
N ASN A 91 -15.06 -9.52 0.03
CA ASN A 91 -14.89 -10.71 -0.81
C ASN A 91 -15.74 -10.70 -2.09
N VAL A 92 -16.93 -10.12 -2.03
CA VAL A 92 -17.82 -10.00 -3.20
C VAL A 92 -17.26 -9.11 -4.32
N LEU A 93 -16.26 -8.27 -4.03
CA LEU A 93 -15.60 -7.40 -5.02
C LEU A 93 -14.40 -8.08 -5.71
N LEU A 94 -13.94 -9.22 -5.18
CA LEU A 94 -12.95 -10.08 -5.84
C LEU A 94 -13.58 -11.11 -6.77
N ASP A 95 -14.88 -11.41 -6.57
CA ASP A 95 -15.56 -12.41 -7.38
C ASP A 95 -15.71 -11.91 -8.83
N SER A 96 -14.88 -12.49 -9.71
CA SER A 96 -14.93 -12.29 -11.15
C SER A 96 -16.32 -12.53 -11.76
N ASN A 97 -17.17 -13.33 -11.13
CA ASN A 97 -18.54 -13.57 -11.60
C ASN A 97 -19.51 -12.41 -11.29
N ALA A 98 -19.17 -11.55 -10.33
CA ALA A 98 -19.93 -10.36 -9.96
C ALA A 98 -19.55 -9.11 -10.79
N GLY A 99 -18.64 -9.25 -11.77
CA GLY A 99 -18.26 -8.18 -12.70
C GLY A 99 -17.24 -7.19 -12.16
N SER A 100 -16.66 -7.42 -10.97
CA SER A 100 -15.48 -6.68 -10.49
C SER A 100 -14.20 -7.49 -10.66
N ILE A 101 -13.15 -6.81 -11.12
CA ILE A 101 -11.82 -7.35 -11.47
C ILE A 101 -10.80 -6.67 -10.55
N LEU A 102 -11.06 -6.64 -9.23
CA LEU A 102 -10.05 -6.13 -8.32
C LEU A 102 -8.97 -7.19 -8.14
N SER A 103 -7.71 -6.77 -8.22
CA SER A 103 -6.59 -7.62 -7.80
C SER A 103 -6.64 -7.76 -6.27
N PRO A 104 -6.29 -8.92 -5.70
CA PRO A 104 -6.16 -9.08 -4.25
C PRO A 104 -5.19 -8.05 -3.64
N ASP A 105 -4.17 -7.60 -4.38
CA ASP A 105 -3.19 -6.59 -3.92
C ASP A 105 -3.83 -5.24 -3.55
N ILE A 106 -5.00 -4.93 -4.10
CA ILE A 106 -5.71 -3.66 -3.82
C ILE A 106 -6.25 -3.64 -2.39
N PHE A 107 -6.43 -4.80 -1.74
CA PHE A 107 -6.93 -4.91 -0.37
C PHE A 107 -5.82 -4.80 0.68
N ILE A 108 -4.58 -4.60 0.24
CA ILE A 108 -3.40 -4.48 1.09
C ILE A 108 -2.91 -3.03 1.11
N CYS A 109 -2.68 -2.51 2.31
CA CYS A 109 -1.97 -1.25 2.49
C CYS A 109 -0.46 -1.50 2.35
N PRO A 110 0.30 -0.73 1.55
CA PRO A 110 1.75 -0.93 1.44
C PRO A 110 2.53 -0.75 2.74
N ALA A 111 1.93 -0.08 3.74
CA ALA A 111 2.50 0.09 5.07
C ALA A 111 2.17 -1.07 6.03
N SER A 112 1.25 -1.96 5.64
CA SER A 112 0.87 -3.11 6.47
C SER A 112 1.81 -4.29 6.28
N THR A 113 1.75 -5.24 7.22
CA THR A 113 2.39 -6.55 7.13
C THR A 113 1.48 -7.62 6.52
N ASP A 114 0.28 -7.25 6.09
CA ASP A 114 -0.71 -8.16 5.51
C ASP A 114 -0.24 -8.68 4.14
N GLU A 115 -0.72 -9.87 3.77
CA GLU A 115 -0.36 -10.52 2.51
C GLU A 115 -1.55 -10.60 1.57
N ALA A 116 -1.33 -10.46 0.26
CA ALA A 116 -2.42 -10.54 -0.71
C ALA A 116 -3.14 -11.89 -0.64
N ALA A 117 -4.47 -11.89 -0.81
CA ALA A 117 -5.28 -13.10 -0.74
C ALA A 117 -4.79 -14.20 -1.69
N GLU A 118 -4.80 -15.43 -1.20
CA GLU A 118 -4.51 -16.62 -1.99
C GLU A 118 -5.75 -17.16 -2.69
N LYS A 119 -5.53 -18.09 -3.63
CA LYS A 119 -6.62 -18.79 -4.30
C LYS A 119 -7.09 -19.97 -3.46
N ASP A 120 -8.40 -20.10 -3.34
CA ASP A 120 -9.04 -21.25 -2.71
C ASP A 120 -8.98 -22.51 -3.60
N SER A 121 -9.60 -23.59 -3.10
CA SER A 121 -9.68 -24.88 -3.82
C SER A 121 -10.45 -24.79 -5.13
N ASP A 122 -11.32 -23.79 -5.28
CA ASP A 122 -12.12 -23.53 -6.47
C ASP A 122 -11.41 -22.57 -7.45
N GLY A 123 -10.21 -22.09 -7.08
CA GLY A 123 -9.37 -21.21 -7.89
C GLY A 123 -9.76 -19.73 -7.81
N ALA A 124 -10.66 -19.36 -6.90
CA ALA A 124 -11.09 -17.99 -6.64
C ALA A 124 -10.23 -17.34 -5.54
N PHE A 125 -9.98 -16.04 -5.65
CA PHE A 125 -9.32 -15.30 -4.57
C PHE A 125 -10.31 -15.05 -3.43
N VAL A 126 -9.91 -15.36 -2.20
CA VAL A 126 -10.75 -15.17 -1.01
C VAL A 126 -9.95 -14.43 0.07
N LEU A 127 -10.43 -13.25 0.45
CA LEU A 127 -9.93 -12.48 1.58
C LEU A 127 -10.26 -13.19 2.90
N ASP A 128 -9.29 -13.14 3.79
CA ASP A 128 -9.32 -13.58 5.17
C ASP A 128 -8.80 -12.46 6.09
N GLU A 129 -8.55 -12.79 7.37
CA GLU A 129 -8.12 -11.84 8.37
C GLU A 129 -6.71 -11.26 8.15
N TYR A 130 -5.87 -11.90 7.31
CA TYR A 130 -4.49 -11.48 7.03
C TYR A 130 -4.31 -10.88 5.64
N SER A 131 -5.38 -10.85 4.84
CA SER A 131 -5.35 -10.39 3.46
C SER A 131 -6.21 -9.16 3.21
N ASN A 132 -6.47 -8.38 4.27
CA ASN A 132 -7.21 -7.14 4.18
C ASN A 132 -6.74 -6.15 5.25
N SER A 133 -6.13 -5.06 4.80
CA SER A 133 -5.61 -3.99 5.67
C SER A 133 -6.61 -2.87 5.97
N TYR A 134 -7.81 -2.96 5.40
CA TYR A 134 -8.80 -1.87 5.40
C TYR A 134 -9.99 -2.18 6.32
N ALA A 135 -10.44 -1.22 7.11
CA ALA A 135 -11.74 -1.31 7.76
C ALA A 135 -12.87 -0.98 6.78
N TRP A 136 -14.01 -1.63 6.97
CA TRP A 136 -15.18 -1.47 6.10
C TRP A 136 -16.48 -1.40 6.90
N LEU A 137 -17.52 -0.79 6.32
CA LEU A 137 -18.82 -0.63 6.93
C LEU A 137 -19.40 -1.96 7.43
N GLY A 138 -19.72 -2.02 8.72
CA GLY A 138 -20.28 -3.22 9.36
C GLY A 138 -21.80 -3.35 9.25
N LYS A 139 -22.49 -2.44 8.54
CA LYS A 139 -23.96 -2.41 8.50
C LYS A 139 -24.50 -2.04 7.13
N LYS A 140 -25.56 -2.73 6.70
CA LYS A 140 -26.13 -2.54 5.36
C LYS A 140 -26.60 -1.11 5.13
N THR A 141 -25.99 -0.44 4.16
CA THR A 141 -26.39 0.89 3.67
C THR A 141 -26.85 0.80 2.21
N LYS A 142 -27.76 1.70 1.81
CA LYS A 142 -28.31 1.73 0.45
C LYS A 142 -27.39 2.50 -0.48
N ALA A 143 -27.44 2.23 -1.78
CA ALA A 143 -26.66 2.98 -2.78
C ALA A 143 -26.88 4.51 -2.73
N ALA A 144 -28.12 4.96 -2.47
CA ALA A 144 -28.50 6.39 -2.40
C ALA A 144 -28.25 7.04 -1.02
N THR A 145 -27.30 6.53 -0.24
CA THR A 145 -27.02 7.10 1.08
C THR A 145 -26.37 8.49 0.91
N GLY A 146 -26.73 9.44 1.78
CA GLY A 146 -26.32 10.86 1.67
C GLY A 146 -24.80 11.05 1.56
N THR A 147 -24.41 12.09 0.81
CA THR A 147 -23.01 12.53 0.69
C THR A 147 -22.42 12.75 2.07
N GLY A 148 -21.30 12.08 2.37
CA GLY A 148 -20.66 12.14 3.68
C GLY A 148 -20.82 10.87 4.54
N THR A 149 -21.52 9.84 4.06
CA THR A 149 -21.48 8.53 4.73
C THR A 149 -20.17 7.83 4.43
N ILE A 150 -19.46 7.43 5.47
CA ILE A 150 -18.20 6.71 5.38
C ILE A 150 -18.48 5.23 5.09
N LEU A 151 -17.72 4.65 4.14
CA LEU A 151 -17.81 3.25 3.74
C LEU A 151 -16.61 2.41 4.22
N GLY A 152 -15.41 2.99 4.27
CA GLY A 152 -14.19 2.29 4.68
C GLY A 152 -13.06 3.25 5.08
N CYS A 153 -11.99 2.72 5.68
CA CYS A 153 -10.74 3.44 5.93
C CYS A 153 -9.51 2.52 5.91
N ASP A 154 -8.33 3.13 5.92
CA ASP A 154 -6.98 2.55 5.84
C ASP A 154 -6.43 1.95 7.13
N ASP A 155 -7.19 2.01 8.22
CA ASP A 155 -6.79 1.40 9.48
C ASP A 155 -7.25 -0.07 9.58
N SER A 156 -6.39 -0.91 10.16
CA SER A 156 -6.66 -2.33 10.38
C SER A 156 -7.29 -2.55 11.75
N ILE A 157 -8.28 -3.45 11.81
CA ILE A 157 -8.93 -3.84 13.08
C ILE A 157 -8.06 -4.83 13.85
N VAL A 158 -7.09 -5.47 13.18
CA VAL A 158 -6.30 -6.58 13.68
C VAL A 158 -4.86 -6.10 13.83
N ASP A 159 -4.51 -5.56 14.99
CA ASP A 159 -3.51 -6.13 15.90
C ASP A 159 -3.36 -5.22 17.13
N LYS A 160 -3.76 -5.72 18.29
CA LYS A 160 -3.65 -5.01 19.58
C LYS A 160 -2.51 -5.52 20.44
N GLU A 161 -1.80 -6.56 20.01
CA GLU A 161 -0.77 -7.22 20.81
C GLU A 161 0.65 -7.07 20.23
N ASN A 162 0.82 -6.84 18.91
CA ASN A 162 2.14 -6.86 18.28
C ASN A 162 2.80 -5.49 17.97
N ASP A 163 2.35 -4.37 18.54
CA ASP A 163 2.95 -3.05 18.24
C ASP A 163 3.01 -2.77 16.71
N ILE A 164 2.04 -3.29 15.93
CA ILE A 164 2.00 -3.04 14.49
C ILE A 164 1.76 -1.54 14.31
N GLU A 165 2.78 -0.86 13.74
CA GLU A 165 2.74 0.57 13.48
C GLU A 165 1.46 0.89 12.69
N GLU A 166 0.71 1.89 13.16
CA GLU A 166 -0.42 2.46 12.42
C GLU A 166 -0.02 2.64 10.94
N ASN A 167 -0.87 2.18 10.01
CA ASN A 167 -0.58 2.24 8.57
C ASN A 167 -0.12 3.65 8.14
N HIS A 168 -0.63 4.70 8.80
CA HIS A 168 -0.17 6.07 8.66
C HIS A 168 -0.21 6.84 10.01
N ASP A 169 0.84 7.64 10.28
CA ASP A 169 0.99 8.42 11.53
C ASP A 169 0.01 9.61 11.57
N LYS A 170 -0.96 9.60 12.51
CA LYS A 170 -1.86 10.71 12.92
C LYS A 170 -2.99 11.12 11.96
N PHE A 171 -3.31 10.33 10.94
CA PHE A 171 -4.48 10.57 10.08
C PHE A 171 -5.06 9.27 9.55
N LEU A 172 -6.32 9.33 9.10
CA LEU A 172 -7.00 8.25 8.40
C LEU A 172 -7.33 8.66 6.98
N ILE A 173 -7.11 7.78 6.02
CA ILE A 173 -7.67 7.87 4.69
C ILE A 173 -9.04 7.18 4.70
N VAL A 174 -10.08 7.94 4.37
CA VAL A 174 -11.46 7.51 4.48
C VAL A 174 -12.16 7.59 3.13
N VAL A 175 -12.88 6.54 2.77
CA VAL A 175 -13.70 6.49 1.55
C VAL A 175 -15.18 6.68 1.87
N TYR A 176 -15.86 7.50 1.07
CA TYR A 176 -17.26 7.88 1.26
C TYR A 176 -18.19 7.23 0.23
N SER A 177 -19.50 7.29 0.49
CA SER A 177 -20.55 6.73 -0.35
C SER A 177 -20.69 7.36 -1.74
N ASP A 178 -20.11 8.55 -1.93
CA ASP A 178 -20.00 9.23 -3.23
C ASP A 178 -18.70 8.87 -3.99
N GLY A 179 -17.87 8.01 -3.40
CA GLY A 179 -16.59 7.57 -3.96
C GLY A 179 -15.46 8.57 -3.77
N SER A 180 -15.70 9.68 -3.06
CA SER A 180 -14.63 10.57 -2.63
C SER A 180 -13.78 9.89 -1.55
N VAL A 181 -12.49 10.21 -1.56
CA VAL A 181 -11.53 9.78 -0.54
C VAL A 181 -10.96 11.03 0.10
N LYS A 182 -10.96 11.10 1.43
CA LYS A 182 -10.43 12.25 2.17
C LYS A 182 -9.55 11.77 3.31
N LYS A 183 -8.58 12.61 3.67
CA LYS A 183 -7.79 12.45 4.87
C LYS A 183 -8.52 13.13 6.02
N LEU A 184 -8.69 12.41 7.13
CA LEU A 184 -9.21 12.92 8.39
C LEU A 184 -8.07 12.97 9.38
N GLU A 185 -7.83 14.14 9.96
CA GLU A 185 -6.85 14.30 11.03
C GLU A 185 -7.45 13.85 12.37
N GLN A 186 -6.61 13.58 13.37
CA GLN A 186 -7.08 13.22 14.72
C GLN A 186 -8.06 14.24 15.32
N SER A 187 -7.96 15.52 14.95
CA SER A 187 -8.89 16.58 15.37
C SER A 187 -10.29 16.46 14.78
N ASP A 188 -10.42 15.78 13.64
CA ASP A 188 -11.69 15.51 12.96
C ASP A 188 -12.34 14.21 13.46
N MET A 189 -11.62 13.44 14.28
CA MET A 189 -12.09 12.22 14.92
C MET A 189 -12.57 12.49 16.34
N ASP A 190 -13.53 11.70 16.82
CA ASP A 190 -13.99 11.82 18.20
C ASP A 190 -12.87 11.45 19.19
N GLU A 191 -12.82 12.12 20.34
CA GLU A 191 -11.83 11.86 21.38
C GLU A 191 -11.80 10.37 21.77
N GLY A 192 -10.66 9.71 21.50
CA GLY A 192 -10.44 8.29 21.79
C GLY A 192 -10.98 7.30 20.76
N ALA A 193 -11.60 7.75 19.66
CA ALA A 193 -12.04 6.88 18.59
C ALA A 193 -10.90 6.65 17.57
N ARG A 194 -10.45 5.40 17.44
CA ARG A 194 -9.49 4.96 16.40
C ARG A 194 -10.12 4.84 15.02
N LEU A 195 -11.44 4.68 14.95
CA LEU A 195 -12.20 4.55 13.70
C LEU A 195 -13.34 5.58 13.66
N PRO A 196 -13.69 6.11 12.48
CA PRO A 196 -14.83 7.00 12.35
C PRO A 196 -16.13 6.33 12.81
N LYS A 197 -16.97 7.09 13.54
CA LYS A 197 -18.27 6.60 14.01
C LYS A 197 -19.06 5.99 12.86
N ASN A 198 -19.60 4.79 13.08
CA ASN A 198 -20.42 3.99 12.16
C ASN A 198 -19.69 3.10 11.15
N LEU A 199 -18.35 3.07 11.11
CA LEU A 199 -17.59 2.13 10.28
C LEU A 199 -17.67 0.71 10.83
N VAL A 200 -17.34 0.52 12.09
CA VAL A 200 -17.43 -0.78 12.76
C VAL A 200 -18.08 -0.55 14.11
N GLY A 201 -19.04 -1.40 14.47
CA GLY A 201 -19.63 -1.38 15.80
C GLY A 201 -18.59 -1.78 16.84
N GLN A 202 -17.94 -0.77 17.43
CA GLN A 202 -17.21 -0.79 18.69
C GLN A 202 -15.84 -1.50 18.72
N GLU A 203 -14.77 -0.73 18.91
CA GLU A 203 -13.88 -1.06 20.03
C GLU A 203 -14.67 -0.83 21.32
N SER A 204 -15.30 -1.84 21.92
CA SER A 204 -15.69 -1.85 23.35
C SER A 204 -16.44 -3.12 23.74
N GLY A 205 -15.78 -3.93 24.57
CA GLY A 205 -16.33 -4.37 25.85
C GLY A 205 -17.56 -5.29 25.84
N GLY A 206 -17.28 -6.58 25.89
CA GLY A 206 -18.00 -7.57 26.68
C GLY A 206 -16.97 -8.41 27.43
#